data_AF-A0A1C6UR76-F1
#
_entry.id   AF-A0A1C6UR76-F1
#
_cell.length_a   1.000
_cell.length_b   1.000
_cell.length_c   1.000
_cell.angle_alpha   90.00
_cell.angle_beta   90.00
_cell.angle_gamma   90.00
#
_symmetry.space_group_name_H-M   'P 1'
#
loop_
_entity.id
_entity.type
_entity.pdbx_description
1 polymer ?
#
loop_
_entity_poly.entity_id
_entity_poly.type
_entity_poly.pdbx_seq_one_letter_code
_entity_poly.pdbx_strand_id
1 'polypeptide(L)' 'MTDRPLWKITIAVLATEEEIDQIGERIPAAVCGDPDHPGPCATPWISITVDEGSLDADEARELRSLVLDD' A
#
# COMPACT_ATOMS: atom_id res chain seq x y z
N MET A 1 -11.72 -15.53 -15.79
CA MET A 1 -11.82 -14.87 -14.47
C MET A 1 -10.92 -15.65 -13.54
N THR A 2 -9.94 -15.01 -12.89
CA THR A 2 -9.03 -15.72 -11.98
C THR A 2 -9.82 -16.21 -10.77
N ASP A 3 -9.88 -17.53 -10.55
CA ASP A 3 -10.50 -18.21 -9.38
C ASP A 3 -9.73 -17.94 -8.06
N ARG A 4 -9.12 -16.77 -7.93
CA ARG A 4 -8.30 -16.41 -6.76
C ARG A 4 -9.07 -15.45 -5.85
N PRO A 5 -9.03 -15.66 -4.52
CA PRO A 5 -9.60 -14.71 -3.57
C PRO A 5 -8.85 -13.37 -3.64
N LEU A 6 -9.60 -12.28 -3.47
CA LEU A 6 -9.04 -10.94 -3.30
C LEU A 6 -8.61 -10.74 -1.84
N TRP A 7 -7.41 -10.22 -1.63
CA TRP A 7 -6.88 -9.86 -0.31
C TRP A 7 -6.56 -8.35 -0.28
N LYS A 8 -6.87 -7.67 0.83
CA LYS A 8 -6.45 -6.28 1.09
C LYS A 8 -5.31 -6.29 2.10
N ILE A 9 -4.22 -5.60 1.77
CA ILE A 9 -3.11 -5.32 2.69
C ILE A 9 -3.13 -3.81 2.94
N THR A 10 -3.15 -3.41 4.21
CA THR A 10 -3.12 -1.99 4.61
C THR A 10 -1.81 -1.73 5.34
N ILE A 11 -1.12 -0.65 4.97
CA ILE A 11 0.10 -0.16 5.62
C ILE A 11 -0.17 1.29 6.00
N ALA A 12 -0.20 1.60 7.29
CA ALA A 12 -0.32 2.97 7.79
C ALA A 12 1.04 3.42 8.33
N VAL A 13 1.46 4.63 8.01
CA VAL A 13 2.74 5.20 8.40
C VAL A 13 2.59 6.67 8.76
N LEU A 14 3.40 7.15 9.70
CA LEU A 14 3.62 8.58 9.92
C LEU A 14 4.91 8.96 9.20
N ALA A 15 4.79 9.73 8.13
CA ALA A 15 5.89 10.07 7.25
C ALA A 15 5.70 11.47 6.68
N THR A 16 6.80 12.12 6.31
CA THR A 16 6.80 13.31 5.45
C THR A 16 6.42 12.95 4.02
N GLU A 17 6.10 13.96 3.20
CA GLU A 17 5.81 13.78 1.76
C GLU A 17 6.97 13.09 1.02
N GLU A 18 8.22 13.48 1.31
CA GLU A 18 9.39 12.86 0.69
C GLU A 18 9.56 11.38 1.11
N GLU A 19 9.30 11.07 2.39
CA GLU A 19 9.40 9.70 2.90
C GLU A 19 8.31 8.78 2.31
N ILE A 20 7.06 9.27 2.16
CA ILE A 20 5.98 8.45 1.58
C ILE A 20 6.20 8.20 0.09
N ASP A 21 6.76 9.17 -0.65
CA ASP A 21 7.13 8.99 -2.06
C ASP A 21 8.19 7.89 -2.20
N GLN A 22 9.23 7.92 -1.36
CA GLN A 22 10.28 6.87 -1.34
C GLN A 22 9.71 5.49 -0.97
N ILE A 23 8.77 5.43 -0.02
CA ILE A 23 8.07 4.18 0.34
C ILE A 23 7.25 3.67 -0.86
N GLY A 24 6.57 4.59 -1.56
CA GLY A 24 5.78 4.31 -2.76
C GLY A 24 6.58 3.68 -3.90
N GLU A 25 7.87 3.96 -4.01
CA GLU A 25 8.76 3.30 -4.98
C GLU A 25 9.26 1.94 -4.47
N ARG A 26 9.54 1.82 -3.17
CA ARG A 26 10.15 0.63 -2.57
C ARG A 26 9.17 -0.53 -2.39
N ILE A 27 7.91 -0.26 -2.06
CA ILE A 27 6.89 -1.30 -1.87
C ILE A 27 6.65 -2.09 -3.18
N PRO A 28 6.43 -1.45 -4.34
CA PRO A 28 6.33 -2.13 -5.63
C PRO A 28 7.49 -3.07 -5.93
N ALA A 29 8.73 -2.62 -5.68
CA ALA A 29 9.93 -3.40 -5.91
C ALA A 29 10.04 -4.61 -4.96
N ALA A 30 9.48 -4.52 -3.74
CA ALA A 30 9.45 -5.64 -2.80
C ALA A 30 8.34 -6.64 -3.11
N VAL A 31 7.20 -6.19 -3.65
CA VAL A 31 6.05 -7.04 -4.00
C VAL A 31 6.25 -7.73 -5.35
N CYS A 32 6.89 -7.06 -6.31
CA CYS A 32 7.18 -7.64 -7.62
C CYS A 32 8.43 -8.53 -7.57
N GLY A 33 8.26 -9.84 -7.73
CA GLY A 33 9.38 -10.78 -7.73
C GLY A 33 10.32 -10.68 -8.94
N ASP A 34 9.86 -10.09 -10.04
CA ASP A 34 10.64 -9.86 -11.27
C ASP A 34 10.05 -8.64 -12.01
N PRO A 35 10.60 -7.42 -11.87
CA PRO A 35 10.01 -6.20 -12.45
C PRO A 35 10.08 -6.14 -13.98
N ASP A 36 10.98 -6.92 -14.61
CA ASP A 36 11.21 -6.89 -16.06
C ASP A 36 10.48 -8.03 -16.78
N HIS A 37 9.59 -8.74 -16.08
CA HIS A 37 8.90 -9.90 -16.63
C HIS A 37 7.98 -9.52 -17.81
N PRO A 38 7.97 -10.30 -18.91
CA PRO A 38 7.09 -10.02 -20.04
C PRO A 38 5.64 -10.41 -19.73
N GLY A 39 4.69 -9.55 -20.12
CA GLY A 39 3.25 -9.85 -20.08
C GLY A 39 2.58 -9.56 -18.72
N PRO A 40 1.33 -10.02 -18.52
CA PRO A 40 0.60 -9.75 -17.28
C PRO A 40 1.21 -10.50 -16.09
N CYS A 41 1.26 -9.84 -14.93
CA CYS A 41 1.86 -10.41 -13.72
C CYS A 41 1.14 -11.71 -13.29
N ALA A 42 1.92 -12.72 -12.90
CA ALA A 42 1.39 -13.99 -12.39
C ALA A 42 0.49 -13.76 -11.17
N THR A 43 0.82 -12.77 -10.33
CA THR A 43 0.01 -12.31 -9.20
C THR A 43 -0.34 -10.84 -9.44
N PRO A 44 -1.45 -10.51 -10.11
CA PRO A 44 -1.82 -9.14 -10.40
C PRO A 44 -2.18 -8.41 -9.10
N TRP A 45 -1.66 -7.19 -8.95
CA TRP A 45 -1.88 -6.34 -7.78
C TRP A 45 -1.89 -4.86 -8.21
N ILE A 46 -2.42 -4.02 -7.33
CA ILE A 46 -2.34 -2.56 -7.41
C ILE A 46 -1.92 -2.04 -6.04
N SER A 47 -1.18 -0.92 -6.02
CA SER A 47 -0.97 -0.13 -4.80
C SER A 47 -1.84 1.11 -4.87
N ILE A 48 -2.45 1.47 -3.74
CA ILE A 48 -3.22 2.70 -3.60
C ILE A 48 -2.62 3.44 -2.41
N THR A 49 -2.09 4.64 -2.67
CA THR A 49 -1.55 5.55 -1.65
C THR A 49 -2.52 6.72 -1.51
N VAL A 50 -2.90 7.04 -0.28
CA VAL A 50 -3.79 8.15 0.06
C VAL A 50 -3.23 8.88 1.29
N ASP A 51 -3.41 10.20 1.34
CA ASP A 51 -3.10 11.00 2.51
C ASP A 51 -4.24 10.96 3.55
N GLU A 52 -3.96 11.41 4.77
CA GLU A 52 -4.93 11.45 5.88
C GLU A 52 -6.21 12.24 5.52
N GLY A 53 -6.10 13.31 4.74
CA GLY A 53 -7.23 14.14 4.32
C GLY A 53 -8.14 13.48 3.28
N SER A 54 -7.68 12.39 2.66
CA SER A 54 -8.46 11.59 1.72
C SER A 54 -9.21 10.43 2.40
N LEU A 55 -8.98 10.19 3.70
CA LEU A 55 -9.68 9.19 4.51
C LEU A 55 -10.91 9.80 5.19
N ASP A 56 -11.86 8.95 5.59
CA ASP A 56 -12.87 9.40 6.54
C ASP A 56 -12.27 9.57 7.95
N ALA A 57 -12.91 10.40 8.76
CA ALA A 57 -12.38 10.80 10.07
C ALA A 57 -12.24 9.62 11.06
N ASP A 58 -13.07 8.59 10.92
CA ASP A 58 -13.01 7.42 11.80
C ASP A 58 -11.86 6.49 11.39
N GLU A 59 -11.68 6.25 10.09
CA GLU A 59 -10.55 5.48 9.54
C GLU A 59 -9.21 6.16 9.86
N ALA A 60 -9.10 7.47 9.63
CA ALA A 60 -7.89 8.23 9.96
C ALA A 60 -7.51 8.12 11.45
N ARG A 61 -8.51 8.27 12.34
CA ARG A 61 -8.31 8.15 13.78
C ARG A 61 -7.90 6.75 14.21
N GLU A 62 -8.50 5.72 13.64
CA GLU A 62 -8.15 4.32 13.94
C GLU A 62 -6.73 4.00 13.50
N LEU A 63 -6.37 4.29 12.25
CA LEU A 63 -5.02 4.03 11.72
C LEU A 63 -3.95 4.79 12.50
N ARG A 64 -4.23 6.04 12.88
CA ARG A 64 -3.32 6.84 13.69
C ARG A 64 -3.11 6.26 15.09
N SER A 65 -4.16 5.71 15.72
CA SER A 65 -4.03 4.99 16.99
C SER A 65 -3.12 3.78 16.81
N LEU A 66 -3.38 2.94 15.81
CA LEU A 66 -2.60 1.72 15.55
C LEU A 66 -1.12 1.98 15.31
N VAL A 67 -0.76 3.11 14.66
CA VAL A 67 0.64 3.46 14.41
C VAL A 67 1.34 4.03 15.65
N LEU A 68 0.61 4.70 16.55
CA LEU A 68 1.19 5.33 17.75
C LEU A 68 1.20 4.42 18.99
N ASP A 69 0.38 3.37 19.00
CA ASP A 69 0.22 2.44 20.11
C ASP A 69 1.19 1.23 20.04
N ASP A 70 2.09 1.20 19.04
CA ASP A 70 3.14 0.17 18.82
C ASP A 70 4.56 0.71 19.14
#